data_AF-A0ABD5DFV1-F1
#
_entry.id   AF-A0ABD5DFV1-F1
#
_cell.length_a   1.000
_cell.length_b   1.000
_cell.length_c   1.000
_cell.angle_alpha   90.00
_cell.angle_beta   90.00
_cell.angle_gamma   90.00
#
_symmetry.space_group_name_H-M   'P 1'
#
loop_
_entity.id
_entity.type
_entity.pdbx_description
1 polymer ?
#
loop_
_entity_poly.entity_id
_entity_poly.type
_entity_poly.pdbx_seq_one_letter_code
_entity_poly.pdbx_strand_id
1 'polypeptide(L)'
;METMTPAELDPRRQALLLYFQGYRIARIAEMLGEKAATVHSWKKRDKWGSYGPLDQMQLTTAARYCQLIMKEQKEGKDFKEIDLLARQSERHARIGKFNNGGNEADLNPNVENRNRGPRKPPEKNLFSDKQIEKLEEIF
;
A
#
# COMPACT_ATOMS: atom_id res chain seq x y z
N MET A 1 -7.27 14.37 -25.17
CA MET A 1 -8.69 14.38 -24.79
C MET A 1 -8.75 14.13 -23.29
N GLU A 2 -9.42 15.03 -22.58
CA GLU A 2 -9.09 15.52 -21.23
C GLU A 2 -9.15 14.42 -20.16
N THR A 3 -8.00 14.14 -19.51
CA THR A 3 -8.02 13.65 -18.14
C THR A 3 -8.78 14.69 -17.32
N MET A 4 -9.79 14.28 -16.54
CA MET A 4 -10.55 15.18 -15.65
C MET A 4 -9.61 16.25 -15.11
N THR A 5 -9.82 17.50 -15.53
CA THR A 5 -8.92 18.55 -15.10
C THR A 5 -9.13 18.74 -13.60
N PRO A 6 -8.11 19.15 -12.83
CA PRO A 6 -8.28 19.39 -11.40
C PRO A 6 -9.47 20.32 -11.07
N ALA A 7 -9.90 21.15 -12.03
CA ALA A 7 -11.06 22.03 -11.94
C ALA A 7 -12.44 21.34 -11.97
N GLU A 8 -12.55 20.09 -12.43
CA GLU A 8 -13.81 19.33 -12.48
C GLU A 8 -14.06 18.47 -11.23
N LEU A 9 -13.06 18.36 -10.36
CA LEU A 9 -13.18 17.66 -9.09
C LEU A 9 -13.89 18.54 -8.07
N ASP A 10 -14.75 17.94 -7.25
CA ASP A 10 -15.30 18.59 -6.05
C ASP A 10 -14.14 19.24 -5.24
N PRO A 11 -14.18 20.56 -4.99
CA PRO A 11 -13.08 21.28 -4.35
C PRO A 11 -12.72 20.69 -2.99
N ARG A 12 -13.70 20.10 -2.28
CA ARG A 12 -13.46 19.41 -1.01
C ARG A 12 -12.58 18.16 -1.18
N ARG A 13 -12.81 17.37 -2.23
CA ARG A 13 -11.96 16.20 -2.56
C ARG A 13 -10.59 16.62 -3.03
N GLN A 14 -10.50 17.66 -3.85
CA GLN A 14 -9.21 18.17 -4.30
C GLN A 14 -8.37 18.68 -3.12
N ALA A 15 -9.00 19.37 -2.16
CA ALA A 15 -8.35 19.82 -0.94
C ALA A 15 -7.81 18.65 -0.09
N LEU A 16 -8.56 17.54 0.02
CA LEU A 16 -8.08 16.32 0.70
C LEU A 16 -6.83 15.75 0.04
N LEU A 17 -6.81 15.66 -1.30
CA LEU A 17 -5.65 15.13 -2.04
C LEU A 17 -4.42 16.03 -1.89
N LEU A 18 -4.60 17.35 -1.91
CA LEU A 18 -3.51 18.30 -1.63
C LEU A 18 -3.02 18.20 -0.19
N TYR A 19 -3.92 17.93 0.77
CA TYR A 19 -3.53 17.68 2.16
C TYR A 19 -2.67 16.41 2.30
N PHE A 20 -3.02 15.32 1.60
CA PHE A 20 -2.19 14.10 1.57
C PHE A 20 -0.81 14.32 0.94
N GLN A 21 -0.67 15.32 0.05
CA GLN A 21 0.63 15.73 -0.50
C GLN A 21 1.46 16.60 0.46
N GLY A 22 0.93 16.94 1.64
CA GLY A 22 1.63 17.71 2.67
C GLY A 22 1.46 19.23 2.57
N TYR A 23 0.58 19.73 1.70
CA TYR A 23 0.31 21.17 1.64
C TYR A 23 -0.38 21.67 2.92
N ARG A 24 0.01 22.87 3.37
CA ARG A 24 -0.65 23.57 4.48
C ARG A 24 -2.05 24.03 4.06
N ILE A 25 -3.00 24.01 4.99
CA ILE A 25 -4.41 24.37 4.73
C ILE A 25 -4.56 25.77 4.12
N ALA A 26 -3.79 26.76 4.57
CA ALA A 26 -3.80 28.10 3.98
C ALA A 26 -3.40 28.08 2.49
N ARG A 27 -2.36 27.32 2.13
CA ARG A 27 -1.92 27.18 0.75
C ARG A 27 -2.93 26.43 -0.11
N ILE A 28 -3.57 25.40 0.44
CA ILE A 28 -4.64 24.66 -0.23
C ILE A 28 -5.81 25.60 -0.55
N ALA A 29 -6.23 26.41 0.43
CA ALA A 29 -7.28 27.40 0.25
C ALA A 29 -6.95 28.40 -0.89
N GLU A 30 -5.73 28.93 -0.92
CA GLU A 30 -5.27 29.80 -2.02
C GLU A 30 -5.32 29.09 -3.39
N MET A 31 -4.83 27.85 -3.47
CA MET A 31 -4.78 27.08 -4.72
C MET A 31 -6.18 26.79 -5.29
N LEU A 32 -7.18 26.66 -4.41
CA LEU A 32 -8.56 26.35 -4.78
C LEU A 32 -9.47 27.59 -4.88
N GLY A 33 -8.97 28.78 -4.54
CA GLY A 33 -9.81 29.99 -4.45
C GLY A 33 -10.83 29.93 -3.31
N GLU A 34 -10.58 29.12 -2.28
CA GLU A 34 -11.47 28.89 -1.15
C GLU A 34 -11.06 29.69 0.09
N LYS A 35 -12.00 29.88 1.02
CA LYS A 35 -11.65 30.46 2.34
C LYS A 35 -10.93 29.42 3.19
N ALA A 36 -9.84 29.80 3.87
CA ALA A 36 -9.11 28.90 4.78
C ALA A 36 -10.03 28.25 5.85
N ALA A 37 -10.99 29.01 6.39
CA ALA A 37 -11.98 28.50 7.33
C ALA A 37 -12.85 27.36 6.75
N THR A 38 -13.20 27.45 5.47
CA THR A 38 -13.95 26.40 4.75
C THR A 38 -13.15 25.11 4.70
N VAL A 39 -11.87 25.17 4.28
CA VAL A 39 -10.99 24.00 4.19
C VAL A 39 -10.72 23.40 5.58
N HIS A 40 -10.54 24.23 6.61
CA HIS A 40 -10.43 23.78 8.00
C HIS A 40 -11.68 23.02 8.47
N SER A 41 -12.88 23.50 8.09
CA SER A 41 -14.15 22.83 8.40
C SER A 41 -14.24 21.45 7.74
N TRP A 42 -13.83 21.33 6.46
CA TRP A 42 -13.76 20.04 5.77
C TRP A 42 -12.80 19.07 6.45
N LYS A 43 -11.57 19.54 6.74
CA LYS A 43 -10.56 18.76 7.47
C LYS A 43 -11.10 18.21 8.78
N LYS A 44 -11.81 19.05 9.54
CA LYS A 44 -12.39 18.66 10.84
C LYS A 44 -13.53 17.65 10.66
N ARG A 45 -14.46 17.89 9.74
CA ARG A 45 -15.65 17.05 9.53
C ARG A 45 -15.29 15.65 9.05
N ASP A 46 -14.36 15.56 8.10
CA ASP A 46 -13.93 14.28 7.51
C ASP A 46 -12.72 13.68 8.22
N LYS A 47 -12.28 14.31 9.32
CA LYS A 47 -11.18 13.84 10.16
C LYS A 47 -9.93 13.53 9.34
N TRP A 48 -9.47 14.42 8.47
CA TRP A 48 -8.36 14.07 7.55
C TRP A 48 -7.07 13.62 8.27
N GLY A 49 -6.88 14.04 9.54
CA GLY A 49 -5.76 13.59 10.36
C GLY A 49 -5.84 12.14 10.86
N SER A 50 -6.97 11.44 10.69
CA SER A 50 -7.09 10.03 11.08
C SER A 50 -6.66 9.06 9.98
N TYR A 51 -6.46 9.53 8.75
CA TYR A 51 -5.97 8.67 7.67
C TYR A 51 -4.47 8.37 7.87
N GLY A 52 -4.15 7.10 8.11
CA GLY A 52 -2.77 6.65 8.14
C GLY A 52 -2.14 6.65 6.74
N PRO A 53 -0.81 6.56 6.62
CA PRO A 53 -0.14 6.58 5.32
C PRO A 53 -0.67 5.52 4.34
N LEU A 54 -0.98 4.31 4.82
CA LEU A 54 -1.56 3.26 3.99
C LEU A 54 -2.95 3.63 3.47
N ASP A 55 -3.81 4.22 4.31
CA ASP A 55 -5.16 4.64 3.90
C ASP A 55 -5.08 5.71 2.81
N GLN A 56 -4.16 6.67 2.96
CA GLN A 56 -3.93 7.72 1.97
C GLN A 56 -3.48 7.13 0.62
N MET A 57 -2.56 6.17 0.64
CA MET A 57 -2.11 5.44 -0.55
C MET A 57 -3.26 4.64 -1.19
N GLN A 58 -4.05 3.93 -0.40
CA GLN A 58 -5.19 3.15 -0.88
C GLN A 58 -6.25 4.06 -1.53
N LEU A 59 -6.62 5.16 -0.89
CA LEU A 59 -7.62 6.09 -1.42
C LEU A 59 -7.17 6.74 -2.73
N THR A 60 -5.93 7.20 -2.78
CA THR A 60 -5.37 7.87 -3.97
C THR A 60 -5.22 6.90 -5.15
N THR A 61 -4.69 5.70 -4.91
CA THR A 61 -4.56 4.68 -5.97
C THR A 61 -5.90 4.15 -6.45
N ALA A 62 -6.88 3.96 -5.55
CA ALA A 62 -8.24 3.55 -5.93
C ALA A 62 -8.94 4.61 -6.78
N ALA A 63 -8.84 5.89 -6.41
CA ALA A 63 -9.40 6.98 -7.20
C ALA A 63 -8.81 7.01 -8.62
N ARG A 64 -7.48 6.88 -8.74
CA ARG A 64 -6.80 6.82 -10.05
C ARG A 64 -7.21 5.60 -10.87
N TYR A 65 -7.34 4.44 -10.23
CA TYR A 65 -7.82 3.23 -10.88
C TYR A 65 -9.22 3.44 -11.48
N CYS A 66 -10.16 4.00 -10.72
CA CYS A 66 -11.49 4.31 -11.22
C CYS A 66 -11.46 5.28 -12.42
N GLN A 67 -10.64 6.33 -12.36
CA GLN A 67 -10.49 7.27 -13.49
C GLN A 67 -10.03 6.57 -14.77
N LEU A 68 -9.03 5.69 -14.67
CA LEU A 68 -8.50 4.96 -15.83
C LEU A 68 -9.52 3.96 -16.38
N ILE A 69 -10.23 3.24 -15.50
CA ILE A 69 -11.28 2.30 -15.90
C ILE A 69 -12.42 3.02 -16.63
N MET A 70 -12.83 4.19 -16.14
CA MET A 70 -13.92 4.97 -16.72
C MET A 70 -13.53 5.76 -17.97
N LYS A 71 -12.22 5.84 -18.30
CA LYS A 71 -11.75 6.48 -19.54
C LYS A 71 -12.34 5.77 -20.76
N GLU A 72 -13.07 6.51 -21.61
CA GLU A 72 -13.73 5.94 -22.80
C GLU A 72 -12.72 5.35 -23.79
N GLN A 73 -11.71 6.14 -24.18
CA GLN A 73 -10.67 5.73 -25.11
C GLN A 73 -9.38 5.44 -24.35
N LYS A 74 -9.06 4.16 -24.17
CA LYS A 74 -7.84 3.72 -23.48
C LYS A 74 -6.69 3.53 -24.45
N GLU A 75 -5.50 3.93 -24.04
CA GLU A 75 -4.23 3.70 -24.72
C GLU A 75 -3.46 2.57 -24.01
N GLY A 76 -2.45 2.02 -24.67
CA GLY A 76 -1.60 0.97 -24.09
C GLY A 76 -0.97 1.34 -22.74
N LYS A 77 -0.68 2.63 -22.51
CA LYS A 77 -0.16 3.13 -21.22
C LYS A 77 -1.20 3.05 -20.10
N ASP A 78 -2.48 3.27 -20.40
CA ASP A 78 -3.55 3.23 -19.40
C ASP A 78 -3.75 1.80 -18.90
N PHE A 79 -3.75 0.81 -19.79
CA PHE A 79 -3.83 -0.60 -19.41
C PHE A 79 -2.66 -1.04 -18.53
N LYS A 80 -1.44 -0.55 -18.82
CA LYS A 80 -0.27 -0.81 -17.97
C LYS A 80 -0.41 -0.17 -16.59
N GLU A 81 -0.93 1.06 -16.51
CA GLU A 81 -1.16 1.74 -15.25
C GLU A 81 -2.26 1.05 -14.42
N ILE A 82 -3.36 0.62 -15.05
CA ILE A 82 -4.43 -0.18 -14.42
C ILE A 82 -3.86 -1.46 -13.80
N ASP A 83 -3.05 -2.21 -14.55
CA ASP A 83 -2.41 -3.42 -14.06
C ASP A 83 -1.46 -3.15 -12.88
N LEU A 84 -0.64 -2.10 -12.97
CA LEU A 84 0.24 -1.69 -11.87
C LEU A 84 -0.55 -1.33 -10.60
N LEU A 85 -1.65 -0.59 -10.73
CA LEU A 85 -2.51 -0.20 -9.62
C LEU A 85 -3.23 -1.40 -9.01
N ALA A 86 -3.70 -2.34 -9.83
CA ALA A 86 -4.31 -3.59 -9.37
C ALA A 86 -3.31 -4.42 -8.53
N ARG A 87 -2.07 -4.60 -9.01
CA ARG A 87 -1.01 -5.29 -8.25
C ARG A 87 -0.64 -4.54 -6.97
N GLN A 88 -0.66 -3.21 -6.98
CA GLN A 88 -0.42 -2.40 -5.80
C GLN A 88 -1.52 -2.59 -4.75
N SER A 89 -2.79 -2.76 -5.17
CA SER A 89 -3.91 -3.02 -4.26
C SER A 89 -3.74 -4.31 -3.46
N GLU A 90 -3.22 -5.38 -4.08
CA GLU A 90 -2.90 -6.62 -3.39
C GLU A 90 -1.82 -6.41 -2.31
N ARG A 91 -0.78 -5.62 -2.64
CA ARG A 91 0.27 -5.27 -1.68
C ARG A 91 -0.30 -4.49 -0.50
N HIS A 92 -1.18 -3.53 -0.77
CA HIS A 92 -1.86 -2.80 0.30
C HIS A 92 -2.70 -3.73 1.19
N ALA A 93 -3.41 -4.71 0.62
CA ALA A 93 -4.16 -5.70 1.39
C ALA A 93 -3.25 -6.56 2.28
N ARG A 94 -2.10 -6.99 1.77
CA ARG A 94 -1.08 -7.73 2.53
C ARG A 94 -0.53 -6.91 3.71
N ILE A 95 -0.18 -5.64 3.48
CA ILE A 95 0.27 -4.73 4.53
C ILE A 95 -0.84 -4.52 5.58
N GLY A 96 -2.08 -4.34 5.13
CA GLY A 96 -3.24 -4.22 6.01
C GLY A 96 -3.43 -5.45 6.91
N LYS A 97 -3.32 -6.65 6.33
CA LYS A 97 -3.39 -7.91 7.08
C LYS A 97 -2.27 -8.03 8.10
N PHE A 98 -1.03 -7.71 7.71
CA PHE A 98 0.13 -7.70 8.60
C PHE A 98 -0.08 -6.76 9.79
N ASN A 99 -0.54 -5.53 9.54
CA ASN A 99 -0.80 -4.54 10.58
C ASN A 99 -1.93 -4.95 11.54
N ASN A 100 -2.85 -5.83 11.10
CA ASN A 100 -4.02 -6.25 11.86
C ASN A 100 -3.86 -7.65 12.49
N GLY A 101 -2.64 -7.98 12.95
CA GLY A 101 -2.34 -9.25 13.63
C GLY A 101 -1.85 -10.37 12.71
N GLY A 102 -1.54 -10.07 11.45
CA GLY A 102 -0.86 -10.98 10.54
C GLY A 102 0.62 -11.19 10.89
N ASN A 103 1.33 -11.90 10.03
CA ASN A 103 2.76 -12.18 10.21
C ASN A 103 3.56 -11.93 8.92
N GLU A 104 4.89 -12.07 8.99
CA GLU A 104 5.78 -11.76 7.86
C GLU A 104 5.48 -12.56 6.58
N ALA A 105 4.89 -13.76 6.70
CA ALA A 105 4.47 -14.55 5.54
C ALA A 105 3.36 -13.87 4.73
N ASP A 106 2.56 -12.99 5.34
CA ASP A 106 1.54 -12.21 4.64
C ASP A 106 2.16 -11.14 3.73
N LEU A 107 3.35 -10.63 4.06
CA LEU A 107 4.05 -9.62 3.26
C LEU A 107 4.84 -10.26 2.12
N ASN A 108 5.41 -11.45 2.35
CA ASN A 108 6.31 -12.12 1.42
C ASN A 108 5.74 -13.45 0.91
N PRO A 109 5.21 -13.49 -0.32
CA PRO A 109 4.69 -14.72 -0.93
C PRO A 109 5.72 -15.85 -1.03
N ASN A 110 7.02 -15.52 -1.09
CA ASN A 110 8.07 -16.55 -1.13
C ASN A 110 8.19 -17.28 0.21
N VAL A 111 7.92 -16.60 1.34
CA VAL A 111 7.91 -17.21 2.67
C VAL A 111 6.70 -18.14 2.81
N GLU A 112 5.53 -17.70 2.35
CA GLU A 112 4.34 -18.55 2.26
C GLU A 112 4.62 -19.81 1.41
N ASN A 113 5.17 -19.62 0.20
CA ASN A 113 5.47 -20.72 -0.71
C ASN A 113 6.50 -21.70 -0.14
N ARG A 114 7.53 -21.22 0.57
CA ARG A 114 8.51 -22.08 1.27
C ARG A 114 7.86 -22.90 2.38
N ASN A 115 6.88 -22.34 3.07
CA ASN A 115 6.19 -23.00 4.18
C ASN A 115 5.02 -23.92 3.73
N ARG A 116 4.68 -23.96 2.44
CA ARG A 116 3.56 -24.74 1.89
C ARG A 116 3.83 -26.25 1.87
N GLY A 117 5.10 -26.66 1.79
CA GLY A 117 5.52 -28.06 1.79
C GLY A 117 5.73 -28.65 3.18
N PRO A 118 5.82 -29.99 3.30
CA PRO A 118 6.20 -30.63 4.55
C PRO A 118 7.55 -30.07 5.03
N ARG A 119 7.55 -29.51 6.25
CA ARG A 119 8.77 -28.97 6.86
C ARG A 119 9.76 -30.12 7.06
N LYS A 120 10.97 -29.97 6.53
CA LYS A 120 12.07 -30.87 6.90
C LYS A 120 12.22 -30.84 8.42
N PRO A 121 12.10 -31.98 9.12
CA PRO A 121 12.31 -32.00 10.55
C PRO A 121 13.73 -31.50 10.85
N PRO A 122 13.95 -30.76 11.94
CA PRO A 122 15.30 -30.39 12.34
C PRO A 122 16.13 -31.67 12.52
N GLU A 123 17.32 -31.70 11.92
CA GLU A 123 18.27 -32.80 12.14
C GLU A 123 18.63 -32.80 13.62
N LYS A 124 18.12 -33.80 14.36
CA LYS A 124 18.43 -33.98 15.77
C LYS A 124 19.83 -34.58 15.88
N ASN A 125 20.75 -33.85 16.51
CA ASN A 125 22.02 -34.35 17.08
C ASN A 125 22.72 -35.42 16.22
N LEU A 126 22.97 -35.13 14.95
CA LEU A 126 23.73 -36.02 14.09
C LEU A 126 25.22 -35.74 14.30
N PHE A 127 25.89 -36.55 15.14
CA PHE A 127 27.33 -36.69 14.97
C PHE A 127 27.53 -37.43 13.64
N SER A 128 28.29 -36.86 12.73
CA SER A 128 28.76 -37.58 11.55
C SER A 128 29.62 -38.77 11.97
N ASP A 129 29.71 -39.81 11.14
CA ASP A 129 30.52 -40.99 11.45
C ASP A 129 31.97 -40.62 11.83
N LYS A 130 32.54 -39.61 11.18
CA LYS A 130 33.88 -39.06 11.52
C LYS A 130 33.95 -38.40 12.89
N GLN A 131 32.86 -37.76 13.33
CA GLN A 131 32.79 -37.16 14.67
C GLN A 131 32.59 -38.23 15.74
N ILE A 132 31.89 -39.33 15.41
CA ILE A 132 31.76 -40.50 16.29
C ILE A 132 33.13 -41.17 16.45
N GLU A 133 33.82 -41.45 15.35
CA GLU A 133 35.15 -42.06 15.32
C GLU A 133 36.15 -41.23 16.14
N LYS A 134 36.12 -39.90 15.99
CA LYS A 134 36.96 -38.99 16.78
C LYS A 134 36.62 -38.97 18.27
N LEU A 135 35.36 -39.21 18.64
CA LEU A 135 34.98 -39.33 20.05
C LEU A 135 35.45 -40.66 20.65
N GLU A 136 35.40 -41.75 19.88
CA GLU A 136 35.93 -43.07 20.28
C GLU A 136 37.45 -43.09 20.40
N GLU A 137 38.18 -42.28 19.63
CA GLU A 137 39.64 -42.13 19.82
C GLU A 137 40.02 -41.39 21.11
N ILE A 138 39.14 -40.50 21.60
CA ILE A 138 39.44 -39.59 22.72
C ILE A 138 39.00 -40.19 24.08
N PHE A 139 37.97 -41.02 24.12
CA PHE A 139 37.36 -41.57 25.34
C PHE A 139 37.39 -43.09 25.38
#